data_AF-A0A1A8XUB6-F1
#
_entry.id   AF-A0A1A8XUB6-F1
#
_cell.length_a   1.000
_cell.length_b   1.000
_cell.length_c   1.000
_cell.angle_alpha   90.00
_cell.angle_beta   90.00
_cell.angle_gamma   90.00
#
_symmetry.space_group_name_H-M   'P 1'
#
loop_
_entity.id
_entity.type
_entity.pdbx_description
1 polymer ?
#
loop_
_entity_poly.entity_id
_entity_poly.type
_entity_poly.pdbx_seq_one_letter_code
_entity_poly.pdbx_strand_id
1 'polypeptide(L)'
;MDPQPGLSEVVDAILRYLHSHPEAADTVDGICEWWLPVHWCVDIPVVEAALARLQAQGLVRRRENADRHVVYSRPEDEAGPRSAQA
;
A
#
# COMPACT_ATOMS: atom_id res chain seq x y z
N MET A 1 2.61 -7.55 25.08
CA MET A 1 2.25 -8.33 23.89
C MET A 1 1.66 -7.32 22.95
N ASP A 2 2.47 -6.80 22.02
CA ASP A 2 1.91 -5.91 21.00
C ASP A 2 0.91 -6.74 20.20
N PRO A 3 -0.34 -6.29 20.03
CA PRO A 3 -1.30 -7.03 19.23
C PRO A 3 -0.78 -7.07 17.79
N GLN A 4 -0.47 -8.28 17.30
CA GLN A 4 -0.24 -8.49 15.87
C GLN A 4 -1.49 -7.97 15.14
N PRO A 5 -1.40 -6.89 14.34
CA PRO A 5 -2.57 -6.36 13.66
C PRO A 5 -3.08 -7.43 12.70
N GLY A 6 -4.38 -7.71 12.77
CA GLY A 6 -5.01 -8.64 11.84
C GLY A 6 -4.99 -8.09 10.42
N LEU A 7 -5.24 -8.96 9.43
CA LEU A 7 -5.35 -8.58 8.02
C LEU A 7 -6.26 -7.35 7.82
N SER A 8 -7.38 -7.29 8.54
CA SER A 8 -8.32 -6.17 8.47
C SER A 8 -7.75 -4.84 8.98
N GLU A 9 -6.94 -4.86 10.04
CA GLU A 9 -6.29 -3.65 10.59
C GLU A 9 -5.24 -3.13 9.60
N VAL A 10 -4.48 -4.03 8.99
CA VAL A 10 -3.50 -3.70 7.94
C VAL A 10 -4.20 -3.08 6.73
N VAL A 11 -5.31 -3.69 6.29
CA VAL A 11 -6.14 -3.16 5.19
C VAL A 11 -6.65 -1.75 5.51
N ASP A 12 -7.18 -1.53 6.71
CA ASP A 12 -7.71 -0.22 7.12
C ASP A 12 -6.59 0.83 7.22
N ALA A 13 -5.44 0.48 7.81
CA ALA A 13 -4.29 1.37 7.91
C ALA A 13 -3.77 1.79 6.53
N ILE A 14 -3.63 0.84 5.60
CA ILE A 14 -3.22 1.12 4.21
C ILE A 14 -4.23 2.05 3.52
N LEU A 15 -5.53 1.75 3.65
CA LEU A 15 -6.59 2.59 3.06
C LEU A 15 -6.61 4.00 3.65
N ARG A 16 -6.44 4.12 4.97
CA ARG A 16 -6.42 5.39 5.69
C ARG A 16 -5.19 6.22 5.30
N TYR A 17 -4.05 5.57 5.12
CA TYR A 17 -2.84 6.20 4.62
C TYR A 17 -3.03 6.70 3.19
N LEU A 18 -3.52 5.85 2.28
CA LEU A 18 -3.86 6.24 0.90
C LEU A 18 -4.96 7.30 0.81
N HIS A 19 -5.87 7.36 1.78
CA HIS A 19 -6.89 8.40 1.83
C HIS A 19 -6.30 9.76 2.23
N SER A 20 -5.33 9.75 3.13
CA SER A 20 -4.62 10.96 3.57
C SER A 20 -3.62 11.42 2.50
N HIS A 21 -2.92 10.47 1.87
CA HIS A 21 -1.90 10.68 0.83
C HIS A 21 -2.29 9.96 -0.47
N PRO A 22 -3.17 10.57 -1.30
CA PRO A 22 -3.65 9.95 -2.54
C PRO A 22 -2.54 9.73 -3.60
N GLU A 23 -1.43 10.46 -3.47
CA GLU A 23 -0.24 10.36 -4.32
C GLU A 23 0.79 9.33 -3.84
N ALA A 24 0.55 8.68 -2.69
CA ALA A 24 1.46 7.66 -2.19
C ALA A 24 1.46 6.43 -3.10
N ALA A 25 2.66 6.02 -3.51
CA ALA A 25 2.89 4.84 -4.33
C ALA A 25 4.20 4.18 -3.91
N ASP A 26 4.09 3.09 -3.16
CA ASP A 26 5.25 2.38 -2.60
C ASP A 26 5.19 0.89 -2.93
N THR A 27 6.33 0.22 -2.79
CA THR A 27 6.44 -1.23 -2.88
C THR A 27 5.90 -1.89 -1.60
N VAL A 28 5.66 -3.21 -1.62
CA VAL A 28 5.22 -3.94 -0.40
C VAL A 28 6.17 -3.68 0.78
N ASP A 29 7.46 -3.66 0.51
CA ASP A 29 8.51 -3.38 1.49
C ASP A 29 8.38 -1.96 2.07
N GLY A 30 8.20 -0.97 1.19
CA GLY A 30 7.98 0.42 1.63
C GLY A 30 6.66 0.61 2.37
N ILE A 31 5.60 -0.12 2.00
CA ILE A 31 4.32 -0.06 2.71
C ILE A 31 4.46 -0.61 4.13
N CYS A 32 5.23 -1.68 4.32
CA CYS A 32 5.54 -2.22 5.64
C CYS A 32 6.33 -1.22 6.49
N GLU A 33 7.28 -0.49 5.90
CA GLU A 33 8.20 0.38 6.63
C GLU A 33 7.66 1.81 6.86
N TRP A 34 6.90 2.36 5.91
CA TRP A 34 6.51 3.77 5.89
C TRP A 34 5.01 3.99 6.14
N TRP A 35 4.15 3.08 5.69
CA TRP A 35 2.69 3.28 5.79
C TRP A 35 2.14 2.70 7.09
N LEU A 36 2.75 1.63 7.57
CA LEU A 36 2.39 0.99 8.83
C LEU A 36 3.17 1.61 10.01
N PRO A 37 2.59 1.63 11.21
CA PRO A 37 3.31 2.06 12.41
C PRO A 37 4.55 1.18 12.65
N VAL A 38 5.69 1.79 12.97
CA VAL A 38 6.96 1.08 13.26
C VAL A 38 6.83 0.06 14.42
N HIS A 39 5.81 0.20 15.29
CA HIS A 39 5.55 -0.75 16.37
C HIS A 39 4.74 -1.97 15.93
N TRP A 40 4.17 -1.99 14.72
CA TRP A 40 3.44 -3.13 14.18
C TRP A 40 4.41 -4.13 13.54
N CYS A 41 4.45 -5.33 14.11
CA CYS A 41 5.20 -6.44 13.54
C CYS A 41 4.30 -7.18 12.53
N VAL A 42 4.15 -6.61 11.33
CA VAL A 42 3.37 -7.23 10.25
C VAL A 42 4.28 -7.99 9.32
N ASP A 43 3.98 -9.25 9.08
CA ASP A 43 4.69 -10.04 8.09
C ASP A 43 4.35 -9.56 6.66
N ILE A 44 5.36 -9.50 5.79
CA ILE A 44 5.23 -9.27 4.34
C ILE A 44 4.05 -10.05 3.72
N PRO A 45 3.88 -11.38 3.94
CA PRO A 45 2.75 -12.12 3.37
C PRO A 45 1.37 -11.63 3.82
N VAL A 46 1.25 -11.04 5.03
CA VAL A 46 -0.02 -10.45 5.49
C VAL A 46 -0.30 -9.16 4.74
N VAL A 47 0.71 -8.33 4.51
CA VAL A 47 0.60 -7.11 3.71
C VAL A 47 0.29 -7.44 2.25
N GLU A 48 0.95 -8.45 1.66
CA GLU A 48 0.64 -8.91 0.31
C GLU A 48 -0.81 -9.41 0.19
N ALA A 49 -1.29 -10.18 1.17
CA ALA A 49 -2.68 -10.63 1.20
C ALA A 49 -3.67 -9.46 1.34
N ALA A 50 -3.33 -8.44 2.14
CA ALA A 50 -4.12 -7.22 2.30
C ALA A 50 -4.21 -6.46 0.98
N LEU A 51 -3.07 -6.22 0.34
CA LEU A 51 -2.96 -5.54 -0.94
C LEU A 51 -3.66 -6.31 -2.07
N ALA A 52 -3.53 -7.65 -2.11
CA ALA A 52 -4.22 -8.49 -3.08
C ALA A 52 -5.75 -8.40 -2.92
N ARG A 53 -6.25 -8.39 -1.68
CA ARG A 53 -7.68 -8.21 -1.40
C ARG A 53 -8.16 -6.83 -1.81
N LEU A 54 -7.41 -5.78 -1.49
CA LEU A 54 -7.70 -4.42 -1.90
C LEU A 54 -7.70 -4.28 -3.44
N GLN A 55 -6.76 -4.94 -4.12
CA GLN A 55 -6.65 -4.94 -5.57
C GLN A 55 -7.87 -5.64 -6.20
N ALA A 56 -8.27 -6.80 -5.66
CA ALA A 56 -9.45 -7.53 -6.11
C ALA A 56 -10.74 -6.71 -5.93
N GLN A 57 -10.80 -5.83 -4.94
CA GLN A 57 -11.91 -4.89 -4.73
C GLN A 57 -11.80 -3.62 -5.59
N GLY A 58 -10.71 -3.43 -6.33
CA GLY A 58 -10.47 -2.23 -7.12
C GLY A 58 -10.13 -0.99 -6.27
N LEU A 59 -9.74 -1.17 -5.01
CA LEU A 59 -9.37 -0.09 -4.07
C LEU A 59 -7.90 0.30 -4.13
N VAL A 60 -7.04 -0.57 -4.69
CA VAL A 60 -5.63 -0.28 -5.01
C VAL A 60 -5.28 -0.81 -6.40
N ARG A 61 -4.33 -0.15 -7.05
CA ARG A 61 -3.75 -0.58 -8.33
C ARG A 61 -2.31 -1.00 -8.08
N ARG A 62 -1.97 -2.23 -8.48
CA ARG A 62 -0.56 -2.60 -8.67
C ARG A 62 -0.09 -2.06 -10.03
N ARG A 63 1.04 -1.35 -10.04
CA ARG A 63 1.72 -0.90 -11.26
C ARG A 63 3.18 -1.32 -11.17
N GLU A 64 3.77 -1.70 -12.29
CA GLU A 64 5.22 -1.83 -12.38
C GLU A 64 5.80 -0.46 -12.72
N ASN A 65 6.78 -0.07 -11.93
CA ASN A 65 7.56 1.13 -12.15
C ASN A 65 8.63 0.90 -13.24
N ALA A 66 9.26 1.98 -13.74
CA ALA A 66 10.34 1.94 -14.71
C ALA A 66 11.53 1.05 -14.27
N ASP A 67 11.72 0.90 -12.95
CA ASP A 67 12.75 0.04 -12.34
C ASP A 67 12.32 -1.44 -12.19
N ARG A 68 11.16 -1.83 -12.76
CA ARG A 68 10.51 -3.15 -12.60
C ARG A 68 10.09 -3.49 -11.17
N HIS A 69 10.04 -2.50 -10.30
CA HIS A 69 9.45 -2.65 -8.97
C HIS A 69 7.93 -2.54 -9.02
N VAL A 70 7.25 -3.47 -8.34
CA VAL A 70 5.80 -3.43 -8.19
C VAL A 70 5.45 -2.43 -7.10
N VAL A 71 4.81 -1.33 -7.49
CA VAL A 71 4.30 -0.30 -6.59
C VAL A 71 2.78 -0.41 -6.50
N TYR A 72 2.24 -0.11 -5.33
CA TYR A 72 0.80 -0.06 -5.07
C TYR A 72 0.40 1.38 -4.83
N SER A 73 -0.56 1.85 -5.61
CA SER A 73 -1.10 3.20 -5.51
C SER A 73 -2.62 3.15 -5.45
N ARG A 74 -3.25 4.26 -5.07
CA ARG A 74 -4.69 4.42 -5.21
C ARG A 74 -5.08 4.21 -6.70
N PRO A 75 -6.26 3.63 -6.99
CA PRO A 75 -6.88 3.73 -8.30
C PRO A 75 -7.18 5.20 -8.55
N GLU A 76 -6.30 5.88 -9.27
CA GLU A 76 -6.59 7.22 -9.79
C GLU A 76 -7.88 7.13 -10.63
N ASP A 77 -8.86 7.97 -10.30
CA ASP A 77 -9.90 8.34 -11.26
C ASP A 77 -9.18 9.16 -12.33
N GLU A 78 -9.16 8.68 -13.58
CA GLU A 78 -8.27 9.14 -14.65
C GLU A 78 -8.10 10.67 -14.74
N ALA A 79 -6.89 11.21 -14.49
CA ALA A 79 -6.19 12.21 -15.31
C ALA A 79 -5.08 12.99 -14.55
N GLY A 80 -3.81 12.74 -14.89
CA GLY A 80 -2.71 13.67 -14.63
C GLY A 80 -1.33 13.06 -14.90
N PRO A 81 -0.50 13.61 -15.80
CA PRO A 81 0.78 12.99 -16.12
C PRO A 81 1.82 13.27 -15.02
N ARG A 82 2.47 12.19 -14.58
CA ARG A 82 3.90 12.15 -14.22
C ARG A 82 4.31 12.99 -13.00
N SER A 83 4.16 12.43 -11.80
CA SER A 83 4.99 12.82 -10.66
C SER A 83 6.26 11.96 -10.63
N ALA A 84 7.38 12.67 -10.65
CA ALA A 84 8.74 12.18 -10.73
C ALA A 84 9.12 11.32 -9.51
N GLN A 85 9.83 10.23 -9.74
CA GLN A 85 10.66 9.61 -8.71
C GLN A 85 12.01 10.34 -8.75
N ALA A 86 12.30 11.06 -7.67
CA ALA A 86 13.61 11.57 -7.31
C ALA A 86 14.19 10.68 -6.20
#